data_AF-A0A7Z9FK97-F1
#
_entry.id   AF-A0A7Z9FK97-F1
#
_cell.length_a   1.000
_cell.length_b   1.000
_cell.length_c   1.000
_cell.angle_alpha   90.00
_cell.angle_beta   90.00
_cell.angle_gamma   90.00
#
_symmetry.space_group_name_H-M   'P 1'
#
loop_
_entity.id
_entity.type
_entity.pdbx_description
1 polymer ?
#
loop_
_entity_poly.entity_id
_entity_poly.type
_entity_poly.pdbx_seq_one_letter_code
_entity_poly.pdbx_strand_id
1 'polypeptide(L)'
;MEDSADHVITAANATFTTKALEQTTATAPSGSGTSGDPYLISNLAELSYISQNMGGTNYWASGVYLKQTANIDATATKYWDDADGNSDGDKYNDQDDMTDTGNDEGFSPIGNTYQGFSGTYDGAGFSINGLTIIRSNTDNIGLFGYTSVAKIRNLGLTSDNITGKEKIGSLVGFALFSSSIDNCSSSGTVTGTKLVGGLVGNTYTSTIRNSYSTATVNGGSGDNVGGLAGYISTNSTILNSYSTGSVVATGSYRGGLVGHNLNSTITDSFYDATTSGQSDTGKGTGKTTAQMKTLATFTDTATTGLSTSWDFDTIWDIDNTSTINSGYPYLR
;
A
#
# COMPACT_ATOMS: atom_id res chain seq x y z
N MET A 1 -18.05 -9.79 66.37
CA MET A 1 -17.34 -8.66 65.78
C MET A 1 -16.67 -9.18 64.54
N GLU A 2 -17.45 -9.21 63.46
CA GLU A 2 -16.96 -9.36 62.10
C GLU A 2 -16.29 -8.05 61.67
N ASP A 3 -15.18 -8.14 60.96
CA ASP A 3 -14.69 -7.07 60.09
C ASP A 3 -14.27 -7.72 58.77
N SER A 4 -15.23 -7.78 57.84
CA SER A 4 -15.00 -7.98 56.42
C SER A 4 -15.21 -6.63 55.75
N ALA A 5 -14.13 -5.88 55.55
CA ALA A 5 -14.17 -4.63 54.82
C ALA A 5 -14.36 -4.92 53.32
N ASP A 6 -15.63 -4.93 52.90
CA ASP A 6 -16.03 -4.71 51.51
C ASP A 6 -15.48 -3.36 51.04
N HIS A 7 -14.52 -3.40 50.11
CA HIS A 7 -14.14 -2.23 49.34
C HIS A 7 -15.26 -1.94 48.34
N VAL A 8 -16.23 -1.14 48.76
CA VAL A 8 -17.23 -0.53 47.88
C VAL A 8 -16.50 0.43 46.95
N ILE A 9 -16.17 -0.02 45.75
CA ILE A 9 -15.79 0.88 44.66
C ILE A 9 -17.06 1.60 44.23
N THR A 10 -17.25 2.82 44.73
CA THR A 10 -18.24 3.75 44.21
C THR A 10 -17.75 4.21 42.83
N ALA A 11 -18.48 3.84 41.78
CA ALA A 11 -18.20 4.25 40.41
C ALA A 11 -18.40 5.79 40.30
N ALA A 12 -17.33 6.54 40.52
CA ALA A 12 -17.26 7.94 40.18
C ALA A 12 -17.20 8.08 38.66
N ASN A 13 -18.31 8.52 38.06
CA ASN A 13 -18.47 9.14 36.74
C ASN A 13 -17.23 9.10 35.82
N ALA A 14 -16.88 7.91 35.32
CA ALA A 14 -16.09 7.80 34.11
C ALA A 14 -17.03 8.13 32.95
N THR A 15 -16.97 9.35 32.45
CA THR A 15 -17.59 9.70 31.18
C THR A 15 -16.84 8.95 30.10
N PHE A 16 -17.33 7.76 29.74
CA PHE A 16 -16.95 7.13 28.49
C PHE A 16 -17.57 7.99 27.38
N THR A 17 -16.82 8.96 26.87
CA THR A 17 -17.10 9.50 25.54
C THR A 17 -16.75 8.38 24.58
N THR A 18 -17.73 7.57 24.20
CA THR A 18 -17.67 6.91 22.91
C THR A 18 -17.47 8.03 21.89
N LYS A 19 -16.28 8.09 21.26
CA LYS A 19 -16.12 8.92 20.08
C LYS A 19 -17.14 8.33 19.10
N ALA A 20 -18.25 9.03 18.87
CA ALA A 20 -19.13 8.68 17.77
C ALA A 20 -18.23 8.57 16.55
N LEU A 21 -18.17 7.39 15.94
CA LEU A 21 -17.45 7.20 14.70
C LEU A 21 -18.18 8.09 13.70
N GLU A 22 -17.56 9.20 13.33
CA GLU A 22 -18.14 10.11 12.36
C GLU A 22 -18.24 9.37 11.03
N GLN A 23 -19.48 9.08 10.63
CA GLN A 23 -19.83 8.61 9.30
C GLN A 23 -19.10 9.49 8.28
N THR A 24 -18.18 8.90 7.51
CA THR A 24 -17.46 9.65 6.47
C THR A 24 -18.28 9.63 5.20
N THR A 25 -19.23 10.56 5.07
CA THR A 25 -20.03 10.69 3.85
C THR A 25 -19.12 11.02 2.66
N ALA A 26 -19.13 10.19 1.63
CA ALA A 26 -18.32 10.42 0.44
C ALA A 26 -18.70 11.74 -0.28
N THR A 27 -17.71 12.55 -0.66
CA THR A 27 -17.93 13.85 -1.32
C THR A 27 -17.14 13.97 -2.62
N ALA A 28 -17.79 14.45 -3.68
CA ALA A 28 -17.12 14.64 -4.97
C ALA A 28 -15.94 15.62 -4.86
N PRO A 29 -14.75 15.28 -5.39
CA PRO A 29 -13.63 16.22 -5.43
C PRO A 29 -13.90 17.36 -6.41
N SER A 30 -13.27 18.51 -6.15
CA SER A 30 -13.26 19.63 -7.09
C SER A 30 -12.36 19.35 -8.31
N GLY A 31 -12.57 20.09 -9.39
CA GLY A 31 -11.82 19.99 -10.66
C GLY A 31 -12.59 19.23 -11.75
N SER A 32 -12.01 19.16 -12.95
CA SER A 32 -12.60 18.48 -14.12
C SER A 32 -11.91 17.17 -14.49
N GLY A 33 -10.84 16.81 -13.79
CA GLY A 33 -10.08 15.58 -14.02
C GLY A 33 -9.13 15.65 -15.20
N THR A 34 -8.83 16.84 -15.73
CA THR A 34 -7.82 16.99 -16.78
C THR A 34 -6.44 17.25 -16.16
N SER A 35 -5.36 17.12 -16.94
CA SER A 35 -4.02 17.44 -16.43
C SER A 35 -3.83 18.91 -16.04
N GLY A 36 -4.60 19.83 -16.65
CA GLY A 36 -4.59 21.27 -16.30
C GLY A 36 -5.52 21.65 -15.16
N ASP A 37 -6.49 20.77 -14.85
CA ASP A 37 -7.48 20.96 -13.79
C ASP A 37 -7.84 19.58 -13.18
N PRO A 38 -6.95 19.02 -12.34
CA PRO A 38 -7.12 17.69 -11.76
C PRO A 38 -8.33 17.59 -10.85
N TYR A 39 -8.81 16.37 -10.62
CA TYR A 39 -9.59 16.11 -9.41
C TYR A 39 -8.69 16.22 -8.18
N LEU A 40 -9.00 17.16 -7.29
CA LEU A 40 -8.19 17.43 -6.09
C LEU A 40 -8.68 16.59 -4.91
N ILE A 41 -7.75 15.85 -4.29
CA ILE A 41 -8.03 14.97 -3.17
C ILE A 41 -7.26 15.48 -1.95
N SER A 42 -7.97 15.88 -0.92
CA SER A 42 -7.43 16.50 0.29
C SER A 42 -7.82 15.74 1.56
N ASN A 43 -8.82 14.86 1.47
CA ASN A 43 -9.38 14.17 2.62
C ASN A 43 -9.94 12.78 2.25
N LEU A 44 -10.32 12.02 3.28
CA LEU A 44 -10.81 10.65 3.13
C LEU A 44 -12.17 10.57 2.42
N ALA A 45 -13.04 11.56 2.59
CA ALA A 45 -14.36 11.59 1.93
C ALA A 45 -14.23 11.71 0.41
N GLU A 46 -13.30 12.54 -0.08
CA GLU A 46 -12.99 12.65 -1.51
C GLU A 46 -12.35 11.37 -2.06
N LEU A 47 -11.41 10.78 -1.31
CA LEU A 47 -10.79 9.52 -1.71
C LEU A 47 -11.81 8.37 -1.78
N SER A 48 -12.72 8.29 -0.82
CA SER A 48 -13.83 7.33 -0.80
C SER A 48 -14.79 7.56 -1.97
N TYR A 49 -15.10 8.82 -2.29
CA TYR A 49 -15.94 9.13 -3.44
C TYR A 49 -15.38 8.57 -4.75
N ILE A 50 -14.05 8.64 -4.94
CA ILE A 50 -13.38 8.07 -6.10
C ILE A 50 -13.51 6.54 -6.18
N SER A 51 -13.42 5.82 -5.06
CA SER A 51 -13.54 4.35 -5.07
C SER A 51 -14.97 3.87 -5.32
N GLN A 52 -15.97 4.69 -5.01
CA GLN A 52 -17.38 4.32 -5.15
C GLN A 52 -17.99 4.71 -6.51
N ASN A 53 -17.51 5.79 -7.14
CA ASN A 53 -18.18 6.38 -8.31
C ASN A 53 -17.54 5.95 -9.63
N MET A 54 -17.88 4.73 -10.07
CA MET A 54 -17.46 4.18 -11.36
C MET A 54 -18.29 4.67 -12.56
N GLY A 55 -19.47 5.29 -12.33
CA GLY A 55 -20.45 5.67 -13.36
C GLY A 55 -20.52 7.17 -13.67
N GLY A 56 -21.04 7.54 -14.85
CA GLY A 56 -21.35 8.91 -15.29
C GLY A 56 -20.15 9.82 -15.59
N THR A 57 -19.26 9.93 -14.61
CA THR A 57 -17.91 10.51 -14.67
C THR A 57 -16.96 9.41 -14.26
N ASN A 58 -16.30 8.77 -15.22
CA ASN A 58 -15.44 7.62 -14.93
C ASN A 58 -14.09 8.10 -14.37
N TYR A 59 -14.00 8.31 -13.06
CA TYR A 59 -12.77 8.75 -12.37
C TYR A 59 -11.58 7.80 -12.57
N TRP A 60 -11.84 6.59 -13.08
CA TRP A 60 -10.82 5.58 -13.34
C TRP A 60 -10.37 5.55 -14.80
N ALA A 61 -11.00 6.34 -15.67
CA ALA A 61 -10.73 6.33 -17.10
C ALA A 61 -9.33 6.82 -17.46
N SER A 62 -8.83 6.31 -18.58
CA SER A 62 -7.66 6.90 -19.22
C SER A 62 -7.89 8.38 -19.54
N GLY A 63 -6.90 9.21 -19.27
CA GLY A 63 -6.98 10.66 -19.41
C GLY A 63 -7.49 11.38 -18.17
N VAL A 64 -8.07 10.68 -17.19
CA VAL A 64 -8.40 11.29 -15.89
C VAL A 64 -7.15 11.50 -15.07
N TYR A 65 -7.07 12.66 -14.43
CA TYR A 65 -5.97 13.08 -13.58
C TYR A 65 -6.49 13.41 -12.17
N LEU A 66 -6.02 12.66 -11.19
CA LEU A 66 -6.27 12.88 -9.76
C LEU A 66 -4.98 13.35 -9.10
N LYS A 67 -5.09 14.33 -8.19
CA LYS A 67 -3.94 14.89 -7.49
C LYS A 67 -4.24 15.08 -6.01
N GLN A 68 -3.40 14.52 -5.14
CA GLN A 68 -3.47 14.84 -3.72
C GLN A 68 -2.95 16.25 -3.43
N THR A 69 -3.57 16.87 -2.45
CA THR A 69 -3.25 18.23 -1.98
C THR A 69 -2.99 18.30 -0.48
N ALA A 70 -3.16 17.18 0.23
CA ALA A 70 -2.85 17.03 1.64
C ALA A 70 -2.62 15.55 2.00
N ASN A 71 -2.00 15.32 3.16
CA ASN A 71 -1.98 14.00 3.79
C ASN A 71 -3.41 13.60 4.17
N ILE A 72 -3.75 12.32 3.97
CA ILE A 72 -5.07 11.78 4.28
C ILE A 72 -4.96 10.83 5.47
N ASP A 73 -5.74 11.08 6.51
CA ASP A 73 -5.94 10.13 7.61
C ASP A 73 -7.07 9.16 7.23
N ALA A 74 -6.71 7.90 6.99
CA ALA A 74 -7.61 6.81 6.64
C ALA A 74 -7.87 5.85 7.82
N THR A 75 -7.47 6.19 9.04
CA THR A 75 -7.62 5.31 10.22
C THR A 75 -9.07 4.94 10.54
N ALA A 76 -10.04 5.76 10.11
CA ALA A 76 -11.46 5.47 10.23
C ALA A 76 -11.89 4.24 9.40
N THR A 77 -11.17 3.91 8.32
CA THR A 77 -11.53 2.81 7.40
C THR A 77 -11.48 1.43 8.03
N LYS A 78 -10.89 1.25 9.22
CA LYS A 78 -10.97 -0.03 9.93
C LYS A 78 -12.35 -0.32 10.56
N TYR A 79 -13.25 0.66 10.53
CA TYR A 79 -14.62 0.58 11.03
C TYR A 79 -15.62 0.83 9.89
N TRP A 80 -15.25 0.46 8.67
CA TRP A 80 -16.16 0.50 7.52
C TRP A 80 -16.45 -0.95 7.15
N ASP A 81 -17.68 -1.28 6.77
CA ASP A 81 -18.09 -2.59 6.26
C ASP A 81 -18.68 -2.45 4.85
N ASP A 82 -19.13 -3.54 4.25
CA ASP A 82 -19.71 -3.55 2.89
C ASP A 82 -21.23 -3.74 2.88
N ALA A 83 -21.90 -3.52 4.01
CA ALA A 83 -23.33 -3.65 4.19
C ALA A 83 -23.99 -2.25 4.35
N ASP A 84 -24.89 -1.90 3.42
CA ASP A 84 -25.71 -0.69 3.57
C ASP A 84 -26.88 -1.00 4.53
N GLY A 85 -26.65 -0.83 5.84
CA GLY A 85 -27.66 -1.03 6.88
C GLY A 85 -28.66 0.11 7.01
N ASN A 86 -28.44 1.28 6.39
CA ASN A 86 -29.22 2.50 6.66
C ASN A 86 -29.96 3.09 5.42
N SER A 87 -29.82 2.47 4.24
CA SER A 87 -30.49 2.86 2.99
C SER A 87 -30.19 4.30 2.53
N ASP A 88 -29.10 4.92 2.97
CA ASP A 88 -28.69 6.26 2.54
C ASP A 88 -27.93 6.25 1.19
N GLY A 89 -27.59 5.04 0.70
CA GLY A 89 -26.90 4.81 -0.56
C GLY A 89 -25.37 4.91 -0.46
N ASP A 90 -24.81 5.13 0.73
CA ASP A 90 -23.39 5.00 1.05
C ASP A 90 -23.14 3.60 1.60
N LYS A 91 -22.57 2.73 0.75
CA LYS A 91 -22.44 1.30 1.05
C LYS A 91 -21.41 0.98 2.16
N TYR A 92 -20.66 1.97 2.65
CA TYR A 92 -19.42 1.73 3.39
C TYR A 92 -19.26 2.49 4.73
N ASN A 93 -20.34 2.97 5.36
CA ASN A 93 -20.20 3.72 6.64
C ASN A 93 -21.43 3.70 7.59
N ASP A 94 -22.12 2.57 7.76
CA ASP A 94 -23.30 2.56 8.62
C ASP A 94 -23.01 2.68 10.14
N GLN A 95 -24.02 3.05 10.93
CA GLN A 95 -23.91 3.32 12.36
C GLN A 95 -23.92 2.03 13.22
N ASP A 96 -24.26 0.88 12.64
CA ASP A 96 -24.35 -0.42 13.32
C ASP A 96 -23.08 -1.28 13.10
N ASP A 97 -22.13 -0.78 12.32
CA ASP A 97 -20.81 -1.37 12.02
C ASP A 97 -19.87 -1.39 13.24
N MET A 98 -20.14 -2.34 14.14
CA MET A 98 -19.32 -2.62 15.32
C MET A 98 -18.91 -4.09 15.42
N THR A 99 -18.51 -4.73 14.31
CA THR A 99 -17.81 -6.00 14.40
C THR A 99 -16.55 -6.05 13.53
N ASP A 100 -15.37 -5.90 14.16
CA ASP A 100 -14.01 -6.18 13.66
C ASP A 100 -13.79 -7.70 13.41
N THR A 101 -14.77 -8.39 12.81
CA THR A 101 -14.78 -9.85 12.65
C THR A 101 -15.31 -10.35 11.29
N GLY A 102 -15.57 -9.44 10.36
CA GLY A 102 -15.97 -9.70 8.99
C GLY A 102 -14.79 -10.07 8.07
N ASN A 103 -15.10 -10.73 6.95
CA ASN A 103 -14.09 -11.06 5.93
C ASN A 103 -13.95 -9.98 4.85
N ASP A 104 -14.83 -8.97 4.88
CA ASP A 104 -14.95 -7.90 3.89
C ASP A 104 -15.16 -6.55 4.60
N GLU A 105 -14.08 -6.01 5.18
CA GLU A 105 -14.09 -4.76 5.96
C GLU A 105 -13.15 -3.72 5.35
N GLY A 106 -13.51 -2.46 5.48
CA GLY A 106 -12.68 -1.32 5.17
C GLY A 106 -12.80 -0.77 3.77
N PHE A 107 -11.84 0.06 3.40
CA PHE A 107 -11.89 0.86 2.19
C PHE A 107 -12.10 0.00 0.93
N SER A 108 -13.01 0.42 0.05
CA SER A 108 -13.26 -0.28 -1.22
C SER A 108 -12.11 -0.01 -2.21
N PRO A 109 -11.44 -1.05 -2.76
CA PRO A 109 -10.33 -0.84 -3.71
C PRO A 109 -10.73 -0.04 -4.96
N ILE A 110 -9.82 0.83 -5.42
CA ILE A 110 -9.95 1.55 -6.69
C ILE A 110 -9.56 0.60 -7.84
N GLY A 111 -10.49 0.39 -8.79
CA GLY A 111 -10.25 -0.51 -9.91
C GLY A 111 -10.49 -1.99 -9.57
N ASN A 112 -11.21 -2.69 -10.45
CA ASN A 112 -11.54 -4.11 -10.33
C ASN A 112 -11.43 -4.84 -11.68
N THR A 113 -11.76 -6.12 -11.71
CA THR A 113 -11.65 -6.97 -12.92
C THR A 113 -12.62 -6.59 -14.05
N TYR A 114 -13.71 -5.88 -13.75
CA TYR A 114 -14.62 -5.34 -14.77
C TYR A 114 -14.11 -4.02 -15.33
N GLN A 115 -13.53 -3.18 -14.47
CA GLN A 115 -12.98 -1.88 -14.85
C GLN A 115 -11.74 -1.57 -14.00
N GLY A 116 -10.57 -1.71 -14.62
CA GLY A 116 -9.31 -1.32 -13.99
C GLY A 116 -9.12 0.19 -13.95
N PHE A 117 -8.42 0.67 -12.93
CA PHE A 117 -7.93 2.05 -12.92
C PHE A 117 -6.94 2.24 -14.06
N SER A 118 -7.23 3.23 -14.91
CA SER A 118 -6.46 3.59 -16.12
C SER A 118 -6.05 5.05 -16.16
N GLY A 119 -6.42 5.81 -15.12
CA GLY A 119 -6.10 7.23 -14.97
C GLY A 119 -4.67 7.47 -14.45
N THR A 120 -4.42 8.72 -14.09
CA THR A 120 -3.23 9.15 -13.35
C THR A 120 -3.60 9.54 -11.94
N TYR A 121 -2.93 8.97 -10.94
CA TYR A 121 -2.99 9.40 -9.55
C TYR A 121 -1.61 9.95 -9.14
N ASP A 122 -1.56 11.24 -8.82
CA ASP A 122 -0.36 11.93 -8.35
C ASP A 122 -0.51 12.28 -6.87
N GLY A 123 0.17 11.55 -6.00
CA GLY A 123 0.17 11.80 -4.56
C GLY A 123 0.87 13.11 -4.18
N ALA A 124 1.62 13.72 -5.11
CA ALA A 124 2.34 14.97 -4.91
C ALA A 124 3.26 15.00 -3.66
N GLY A 125 3.74 13.84 -3.20
CA GLY A 125 4.57 13.68 -2.00
C GLY A 125 3.79 13.52 -0.70
N PHE A 126 2.45 13.57 -0.74
CA PHE A 126 1.60 13.35 0.43
C PHE A 126 1.39 11.86 0.72
N SER A 127 1.01 11.58 1.96
CA SER A 127 0.73 10.22 2.43
C SER A 127 -0.77 9.94 2.65
N ILE A 128 -1.12 8.66 2.64
CA ILE A 128 -2.37 8.14 3.18
C ILE A 128 -2.02 7.23 4.36
N ASN A 129 -2.50 7.60 5.55
CA ASN A 129 -2.11 6.96 6.80
C ASN A 129 -3.24 6.09 7.37
N GLY A 130 -2.93 4.87 7.82
CA GLY A 130 -3.86 4.02 8.55
C GLY A 130 -4.94 3.36 7.69
N LEU A 131 -4.69 3.16 6.39
CA LEU A 131 -5.65 2.56 5.47
C LEU A 131 -5.87 1.07 5.80
N THR A 132 -7.12 0.67 5.98
CA THR A 132 -7.52 -0.73 6.17
C THR A 132 -8.33 -1.23 4.98
N ILE A 133 -7.94 -2.37 4.42
CA ILE A 133 -8.68 -3.11 3.40
C ILE A 133 -8.59 -4.59 3.71
N ILE A 134 -9.66 -5.20 4.20
CA ILE A 134 -9.75 -6.62 4.50
C ILE A 134 -10.76 -7.22 3.51
N ARG A 135 -10.29 -8.08 2.60
CA ARG A 135 -11.09 -8.84 1.64
C ARG A 135 -10.57 -10.26 1.55
N SER A 136 -10.60 -11.00 2.65
CA SER A 136 -9.85 -12.24 2.90
C SER A 136 -10.06 -13.35 1.84
N ASN A 137 -11.18 -13.31 1.10
CA ASN A 137 -11.53 -14.29 0.08
C ASN A 137 -11.42 -13.75 -1.36
N THR A 138 -11.00 -12.50 -1.54
CA THR A 138 -11.03 -11.79 -2.82
C THR A 138 -9.62 -11.53 -3.34
N ASP A 139 -9.49 -11.56 -4.66
CA ASP A 139 -8.23 -11.32 -5.36
C ASP A 139 -8.07 -9.85 -5.76
N ASN A 140 -6.84 -9.42 -6.05
CA ASN A 140 -6.49 -8.09 -6.55
C ASN A 140 -6.79 -7.00 -5.52
N ILE A 141 -6.10 -7.07 -4.38
CA ILE A 141 -6.34 -6.18 -3.23
C ILE A 141 -5.16 -5.22 -3.04
N GLY A 142 -5.50 -3.95 -2.83
CA GLY A 142 -4.63 -2.81 -2.58
C GLY A 142 -5.46 -1.53 -2.64
N LEU A 143 -4.86 -0.36 -2.39
CA LEU A 143 -5.55 0.91 -2.65
C LEU A 143 -6.09 0.95 -4.09
N PHE A 144 -5.26 0.50 -5.03
CA PHE A 144 -5.65 0.18 -6.40
C PHE A 144 -5.70 -1.34 -6.59
N GLY A 145 -6.90 -1.93 -6.57
CA GLY A 145 -7.05 -3.38 -6.70
C GLY A 145 -6.54 -3.87 -8.05
N TYR A 146 -7.00 -3.23 -9.12
CA TYR A 146 -6.70 -3.60 -10.50
C TYR A 146 -6.38 -2.36 -11.34
N THR A 147 -5.21 -2.33 -11.98
CA THR A 147 -4.79 -1.22 -12.84
C THR A 147 -4.48 -1.70 -14.25
N SER A 148 -4.73 -0.85 -15.24
CA SER A 148 -4.45 -1.09 -16.66
C SER A 148 -4.00 0.22 -17.28
N VAL A 149 -2.80 0.30 -17.87
CA VAL A 149 -2.21 1.55 -18.42
C VAL A 149 -2.17 2.73 -17.43
N ALA A 150 -2.23 2.46 -16.11
CA ALA A 150 -2.32 3.50 -15.10
C ALA A 150 -0.99 4.18 -14.83
N LYS A 151 -1.05 5.39 -14.27
CA LYS A 151 0.11 6.10 -13.73
C LYS A 151 -0.13 6.44 -12.28
N ILE A 152 0.58 5.80 -11.36
CA ILE A 152 0.47 6.07 -9.93
C ILE A 152 1.84 6.56 -9.47
N ARG A 153 1.90 7.76 -8.89
CA ARG A 153 3.19 8.36 -8.52
C ARG A 153 3.17 9.22 -7.28
N ASN A 154 4.35 9.38 -6.67
CA ASN A 154 4.62 10.31 -5.56
C ASN A 154 3.68 10.09 -4.36
N LEU A 155 3.41 8.83 -4.00
CA LEU A 155 2.43 8.47 -2.98
C LEU A 155 3.04 7.51 -1.94
N GLY A 156 2.93 7.89 -0.66
CA GLY A 156 3.26 7.01 0.46
C GLY A 156 2.03 6.48 1.18
N LEU A 157 1.96 5.17 1.40
CA LEU A 157 1.00 4.55 2.33
C LEU A 157 1.71 4.25 3.65
N THR A 158 1.14 4.74 4.76
CA THR A 158 1.75 4.56 6.09
C THR A 158 0.83 3.85 7.06
N SER A 159 1.37 2.89 7.81
CA SER A 159 0.63 2.10 8.80
C SER A 159 -0.64 1.43 8.25
N ASP A 160 -0.57 0.88 7.04
CA ASP A 160 -1.71 0.21 6.40
C ASP A 160 -1.94 -1.23 6.94
N ASN A 161 -3.16 -1.73 6.77
CA ASN A 161 -3.53 -3.11 7.09
C ASN A 161 -4.35 -3.70 5.94
N ILE A 162 -3.67 -4.46 5.08
CA ILE A 162 -4.23 -4.94 3.82
C ILE A 162 -4.27 -6.46 3.82
N THR A 163 -5.47 -7.04 3.70
CA THR A 163 -5.69 -8.49 3.69
C THR A 163 -6.47 -8.90 2.45
N GLY A 164 -5.99 -9.91 1.74
CA GLY A 164 -6.67 -10.46 0.56
C GLY A 164 -6.32 -11.93 0.31
N LYS A 165 -6.82 -12.50 -0.79
CA LYS A 165 -6.55 -13.90 -1.17
C LYS A 165 -5.37 -14.07 -2.12
N GLU A 166 -5.49 -13.60 -3.37
CA GLU A 166 -4.44 -13.66 -4.40
C GLU A 166 -4.18 -12.29 -5.07
N LYS A 167 -2.91 -11.94 -5.34
CA LYS A 167 -2.48 -10.63 -5.87
C LYS A 167 -2.80 -9.49 -4.89
N ILE A 168 -2.05 -9.45 -3.80
CA ILE A 168 -2.19 -8.43 -2.76
C ILE A 168 -0.95 -7.56 -2.74
N GLY A 169 -1.13 -6.25 -2.78
CA GLY A 169 -0.11 -5.31 -2.38
C GLY A 169 -0.72 -4.05 -1.79
N SER A 170 0.01 -3.38 -0.89
CA SER A 170 -0.48 -2.17 -0.24
C SER A 170 -1.05 -1.15 -1.22
N LEU A 171 -0.28 -0.84 -2.27
CA LEU A 171 -0.65 0.16 -3.25
C LEU A 171 -1.40 -0.47 -4.43
N VAL A 172 -0.88 -1.55 -5.01
CA VAL A 172 -1.49 -2.17 -6.20
C VAL A 172 -1.65 -3.68 -6.01
N GLY A 173 -2.86 -4.20 -6.19
CA GLY A 173 -3.09 -5.65 -6.26
C GLY A 173 -2.50 -6.24 -7.54
N PHE A 174 -3.00 -5.80 -8.70
CA PHE A 174 -2.55 -6.25 -10.02
C PHE A 174 -2.30 -5.07 -10.98
N ALA A 175 -1.07 -4.96 -11.48
CA ALA A 175 -0.64 -3.99 -12.49
C ALA A 175 -0.52 -4.60 -13.89
N LEU A 176 -1.27 -4.08 -14.87
CA LEU A 176 -1.33 -4.59 -16.24
C LEU A 176 -1.02 -3.55 -17.30
N PHE A 177 -0.62 -4.05 -18.47
CA PHE A 177 -0.64 -3.33 -19.74
C PHE A 177 0.05 -1.96 -19.67
N SER A 178 1.31 -1.92 -19.22
CA SER A 178 2.11 -0.70 -19.08
C SER A 178 1.66 0.24 -17.97
N SER A 179 1.02 -0.28 -16.92
CA SER A 179 0.88 0.47 -15.66
C SER A 179 2.26 0.84 -15.10
N SER A 180 2.34 2.02 -14.50
CA SER A 180 3.56 2.60 -13.92
C SER A 180 3.32 2.99 -12.46
N ILE A 181 4.21 2.52 -11.59
CA ILE A 181 4.26 2.82 -10.15
C ILE A 181 5.61 3.49 -9.91
N ASP A 182 5.61 4.81 -9.70
CA ASP A 182 6.81 5.65 -9.69
C ASP A 182 6.90 6.49 -8.42
N ASN A 183 8.01 6.42 -7.69
CA ASN A 183 8.18 7.21 -6.45
C ASN A 183 7.06 6.92 -5.43
N CYS A 184 6.78 5.64 -5.18
CA CYS A 184 5.76 5.24 -4.22
C CYS A 184 6.34 4.45 -3.06
N SER A 185 5.67 4.51 -1.91
CA SER A 185 6.07 3.73 -0.75
C SER A 185 4.91 3.12 0.02
N SER A 186 5.19 2.06 0.76
CA SER A 186 4.25 1.44 1.70
C SER A 186 4.92 1.01 3.01
N SER A 187 4.15 1.04 4.09
CA SER A 187 4.51 0.51 5.40
C SER A 187 3.25 0.11 6.17
N GLY A 188 3.34 -0.93 6.99
CA GLY A 188 2.19 -1.54 7.65
C GLY A 188 2.25 -3.05 7.51
N THR A 189 1.10 -3.69 7.30
CA THR A 189 0.98 -5.14 7.16
C THR A 189 0.20 -5.52 5.90
N VAL A 190 0.77 -6.44 5.12
CA VAL A 190 0.13 -7.03 3.94
C VAL A 190 0.00 -8.53 4.14
N THR A 191 -1.24 -9.03 4.16
CA THR A 191 -1.55 -10.44 4.39
C THR A 191 -2.26 -11.03 3.17
N GLY A 192 -1.79 -12.19 2.71
CA GLY A 192 -2.52 -12.93 1.69
C GLY A 192 -2.01 -14.35 1.49
N THR A 193 -2.69 -15.10 0.62
CA THR A 193 -2.33 -16.52 0.42
C THR A 193 -1.31 -16.73 -0.67
N LYS A 194 -1.32 -15.92 -1.74
CA LYS A 194 -0.52 -16.11 -2.95
C LYS A 194 -0.30 -14.79 -3.71
N LEU A 195 0.84 -14.63 -4.38
CA LEU A 195 1.21 -13.41 -5.12
C LEU A 195 1.12 -12.16 -4.22
N VAL A 196 1.81 -12.19 -3.08
CA VAL A 196 1.76 -11.13 -2.06
C VAL A 196 3.02 -10.29 -2.14
N GLY A 197 2.88 -8.98 -2.33
CA GLY A 197 3.97 -8.02 -2.33
C GLY A 197 3.72 -6.89 -1.36
N GLY A 198 4.75 -6.38 -0.68
CA GLY A 198 4.56 -5.27 0.25
C GLY A 198 4.08 -3.97 -0.42
N LEU A 199 4.36 -3.75 -1.71
CA LEU A 199 3.84 -2.61 -2.48
C LEU A 199 2.90 -3.05 -3.61
N VAL A 200 3.29 -4.09 -4.37
CA VAL A 200 2.54 -4.57 -5.54
C VAL A 200 2.39 -6.09 -5.51
N GLY A 201 1.17 -6.61 -5.60
CA GLY A 201 0.94 -8.06 -5.62
C GLY A 201 1.50 -8.72 -6.88
N ASN A 202 1.06 -8.27 -8.05
CA ASN A 202 1.50 -8.80 -9.33
C ASN A 202 1.69 -7.70 -10.40
N THR A 203 2.73 -7.85 -11.23
CA THR A 203 2.90 -7.08 -12.47
C THR A 203 2.86 -7.95 -13.73
N TYR A 204 2.27 -7.41 -14.78
CA TYR A 204 2.26 -7.94 -16.15
C TYR A 204 2.54 -6.80 -17.12
N THR A 205 3.69 -6.85 -17.81
CA THR A 205 4.16 -5.79 -18.72
C THR A 205 4.07 -4.41 -18.08
N SER A 206 4.55 -4.25 -16.84
CA SER A 206 4.39 -3.02 -16.04
C SER A 206 5.68 -2.65 -15.33
N THR A 207 5.79 -1.40 -14.85
CA THR A 207 7.02 -0.87 -14.24
C THR A 207 6.79 -0.44 -12.79
N ILE A 208 7.70 -0.85 -11.90
CA ILE A 208 7.86 -0.29 -10.56
C ILE A 208 9.22 0.39 -10.53
N ARG A 209 9.26 1.69 -10.18
CA ARG A 209 10.50 2.46 -10.20
C ARG A 209 10.59 3.41 -9.01
N ASN A 210 11.81 3.57 -8.50
CA ASN A 210 12.10 4.48 -7.39
C ASN A 210 11.13 4.27 -6.21
N SER A 211 10.82 3.02 -5.87
CA SER A 211 9.74 2.74 -4.93
C SER A 211 10.21 1.80 -3.83
N TYR A 212 9.56 1.84 -2.68
CA TYR A 212 9.96 0.98 -1.57
C TYR A 212 8.82 0.47 -0.71
N SER A 213 9.10 -0.60 0.01
CA SER A 213 8.18 -1.15 1.01
C SER A 213 8.92 -1.50 2.29
N THR A 214 8.42 -1.00 3.42
CA THR A 214 8.82 -1.45 4.75
C THR A 214 7.74 -2.30 5.42
N ALA A 215 6.70 -2.68 4.66
CA ALA A 215 5.56 -3.43 5.18
C ALA A 215 5.95 -4.86 5.56
N THR A 216 5.40 -5.35 6.67
CA THR A 216 5.47 -6.77 7.02
C THR A 216 4.59 -7.56 6.07
N VAL A 217 5.16 -8.56 5.39
CA VAL A 217 4.44 -9.36 4.39
C VAL A 217 4.21 -10.76 4.94
N ASN A 218 2.94 -11.09 5.18
CA ASN A 218 2.48 -12.39 5.67
C ASN A 218 1.83 -13.18 4.52
N GLY A 219 2.58 -14.12 3.97
CA GLY A 219 2.11 -15.07 2.97
C GLY A 219 1.63 -16.38 3.59
N GLY A 220 0.56 -16.94 3.02
CA GLY A 220 0.04 -18.26 3.37
C GLY A 220 0.85 -19.43 2.81
N SER A 221 0.15 -20.49 2.44
CA SER A 221 0.70 -21.69 1.77
C SER A 221 0.85 -21.54 0.26
N GLY A 222 0.34 -20.45 -0.32
CA GLY A 222 0.52 -20.16 -1.74
C GLY A 222 1.89 -19.57 -2.05
N ASP A 223 2.24 -19.64 -3.33
CA ASP A 223 3.54 -19.25 -3.84
C ASP A 223 3.64 -17.74 -4.16
N ASN A 224 4.89 -17.26 -4.23
CA ASN A 224 5.32 -15.94 -4.69
C ASN A 224 4.99 -14.83 -3.68
N VAL A 225 5.81 -14.74 -2.65
CA VAL A 225 5.73 -13.72 -1.60
C VAL A 225 7.02 -12.91 -1.59
N GLY A 226 6.90 -11.60 -1.80
CA GLY A 226 8.06 -10.69 -1.89
C GLY A 226 7.90 -9.44 -1.04
N GLY A 227 9.00 -8.89 -0.52
CA GLY A 227 8.95 -7.68 0.31
C GLY A 227 8.47 -6.42 -0.44
N LEU A 228 8.74 -6.32 -1.74
CA LEU A 228 8.22 -5.25 -2.62
C LEU A 228 7.14 -5.77 -3.56
N ALA A 229 7.42 -6.85 -4.29
CA ALA A 229 6.50 -7.42 -5.27
C ALA A 229 6.34 -8.93 -5.14
N GLY A 230 5.11 -9.44 -5.21
CA GLY A 230 4.86 -10.88 -5.12
C GLY A 230 5.36 -11.61 -6.37
N TYR A 231 4.86 -11.20 -7.54
CA TYR A 231 5.19 -11.83 -8.81
C TYR A 231 5.33 -10.79 -9.94
N ILE A 232 6.43 -10.86 -10.69
CA ILE A 232 6.65 -10.03 -11.87
C ILE A 232 6.76 -10.89 -13.12
N SER A 233 6.06 -10.49 -14.18
CA SER A 233 6.02 -11.27 -15.43
C SER A 233 5.96 -10.43 -16.70
N THR A 234 6.29 -11.08 -17.82
CA THR A 234 6.06 -10.57 -19.18
C THR A 234 6.73 -9.23 -19.42
N ASN A 235 8.07 -9.19 -19.36
CA ASN A 235 8.84 -7.96 -19.58
C ASN A 235 8.46 -6.82 -18.62
N SER A 236 8.04 -7.15 -17.39
CA SER A 236 7.94 -6.14 -16.34
C SER A 236 9.33 -5.64 -15.95
N THR A 237 9.38 -4.46 -15.33
CA THR A 237 10.63 -3.87 -14.85
C THR A 237 10.51 -3.41 -13.41
N ILE A 238 11.51 -3.75 -12.59
CA ILE A 238 11.75 -3.11 -11.29
C ILE A 238 13.08 -2.38 -11.37
N LEU A 239 13.09 -1.09 -11.03
CA LEU A 239 14.28 -0.24 -11.10
C LEU A 239 14.41 0.63 -9.84
N ASN A 240 15.63 0.78 -9.31
CA ASN A 240 15.95 1.68 -8.20
C ASN A 240 15.00 1.54 -7.01
N SER A 241 14.65 0.32 -6.65
CA SER A 241 13.61 0.05 -5.66
C SER A 241 14.12 -0.85 -4.55
N TYR A 242 13.48 -0.80 -3.38
CA TYR A 242 13.91 -1.67 -2.29
C TYR A 242 12.82 -2.11 -1.32
N SER A 243 13.14 -3.10 -0.50
CA SER A 243 12.29 -3.54 0.61
C SER A 243 13.07 -3.80 1.89
N THR A 244 12.43 -3.57 3.03
CA THR A 244 13.02 -3.81 4.36
C THR A 244 12.10 -4.53 5.33
N GLY A 245 10.82 -4.71 4.99
CA GLY A 245 9.89 -5.44 5.86
C GLY A 245 10.21 -6.93 5.95
N SER A 246 9.73 -7.56 7.02
CA SER A 246 9.84 -9.01 7.19
C SER A 246 8.98 -9.74 6.15
N VAL A 247 9.48 -10.88 5.66
CA VAL A 247 8.75 -11.74 4.71
C VAL A 247 8.54 -13.09 5.35
N VAL A 248 7.30 -13.38 5.74
CA VAL A 248 6.93 -14.63 6.42
C VAL A 248 5.99 -15.41 5.51
N ALA A 249 6.42 -16.57 5.02
CA ALA A 249 5.58 -17.43 4.19
C ALA A 249 6.03 -18.89 4.22
N THR A 250 5.09 -19.78 3.93
CA THR A 250 5.30 -21.24 3.91
C THR A 250 5.40 -21.84 2.50
N GLY A 251 5.01 -21.09 1.47
CA GLY A 251 5.15 -21.47 0.06
C GLY A 251 6.59 -21.49 -0.47
N SER A 252 6.76 -21.92 -1.72
CA SER A 252 8.05 -22.26 -2.33
C SER A 252 8.85 -21.04 -2.78
N TYR A 253 8.16 -20.02 -3.28
CA TYR A 253 8.80 -18.82 -3.81
C TYR A 253 8.63 -17.65 -2.85
N ARG A 254 9.67 -17.44 -2.05
CA ARG A 254 9.82 -16.31 -1.14
C ARG A 254 10.99 -15.48 -1.63
N GLY A 255 10.93 -14.17 -1.46
CA GLY A 255 12.10 -13.36 -1.71
C GLY A 255 12.09 -12.02 -0.99
N GLY A 256 13.28 -11.51 -0.70
CA GLY A 256 13.43 -10.28 0.06
C GLY A 256 12.82 -9.08 -0.67
N LEU A 257 13.04 -8.96 -1.98
CA LEU A 257 12.44 -7.94 -2.85
C LEU A 257 11.28 -8.50 -3.68
N VAL A 258 11.53 -9.53 -4.48
CA VAL A 258 10.54 -10.17 -5.36
C VAL A 258 10.31 -11.62 -4.98
N GLY A 259 9.05 -12.08 -4.93
CA GLY A 259 8.74 -13.49 -4.67
C GLY A 259 9.14 -14.40 -5.84
N HIS A 260 8.69 -14.08 -7.05
CA HIS A 260 9.10 -14.77 -8.28
C HIS A 260 9.18 -13.82 -9.49
N ASN A 261 10.24 -13.99 -10.28
CA ASN A 261 10.50 -13.21 -11.50
C ASN A 261 10.43 -14.14 -12.72
N LEU A 262 9.42 -13.96 -13.57
CA LEU A 262 9.27 -14.69 -14.83
C LEU A 262 9.54 -13.77 -16.02
N ASN A 263 10.73 -13.87 -16.61
CA ASN A 263 11.12 -13.13 -17.82
C ASN A 263 10.91 -11.61 -17.68
N SER A 264 11.35 -11.05 -16.55
CA SER A 264 11.29 -9.61 -16.26
C SER A 264 12.64 -9.11 -15.74
N THR A 265 12.82 -7.80 -15.77
CA THR A 265 14.10 -7.15 -15.43
C THR A 265 14.05 -6.56 -14.04
N ILE A 266 15.06 -6.82 -13.24
CA ILE A 266 15.28 -6.15 -11.94
C ILE A 266 16.66 -5.52 -12.00
N THR A 267 16.73 -4.20 -11.83
CA THR A 267 17.96 -3.42 -11.96
C THR A 267 18.12 -2.50 -10.77
N ASP A 268 19.34 -2.40 -10.24
CA ASP A 268 19.72 -1.44 -9.20
C ASP A 268 18.75 -1.44 -8.01
N SER A 269 18.28 -2.62 -7.60
CA SER A 269 17.23 -2.80 -6.61
C SER A 269 17.64 -3.78 -5.52
N PHE A 270 17.33 -3.43 -4.28
CA PHE A 270 17.94 -4.03 -3.09
C PHE A 270 16.90 -4.52 -2.10
N TYR A 271 17.29 -5.39 -1.19
CA TYR A 271 16.47 -5.65 -0.01
C TYR A 271 17.36 -5.83 1.21
N ASP A 272 16.81 -5.54 2.38
CA ASP A 272 17.47 -5.87 3.64
C ASP A 272 17.32 -7.37 3.91
N ALA A 273 18.41 -8.11 3.70
CA ALA A 273 18.47 -9.57 3.91
C ALA A 273 18.35 -9.96 5.40
N THR A 274 18.63 -9.03 6.32
CA THR A 274 18.56 -9.28 7.76
C THR A 274 17.11 -9.20 8.24
N THR A 275 16.41 -8.12 7.89
CA THR A 275 15.03 -7.91 8.35
C THR A 275 14.00 -8.73 7.57
N SER A 276 14.21 -8.93 6.26
CA SER A 276 13.34 -9.79 5.46
C SER A 276 13.45 -11.28 5.83
N GLY A 277 14.60 -11.68 6.38
CA GLY A 277 14.93 -13.09 6.63
C GLY A 277 15.18 -13.90 5.36
N GLN A 278 15.37 -13.24 4.21
CA GLN A 278 15.55 -13.88 2.90
C GLN A 278 16.97 -13.71 2.35
N SER A 279 17.38 -14.64 1.50
CA SER A 279 18.66 -14.60 0.78
C SER A 279 18.48 -15.22 -0.61
N ASP A 280 18.37 -14.39 -1.64
CA ASP A 280 17.93 -14.77 -2.98
C ASP A 280 18.97 -14.43 -4.04
N THR A 281 18.82 -15.06 -5.22
CA THR A 281 19.57 -14.72 -6.44
C THR A 281 18.58 -14.41 -7.56
N GLY A 282 18.81 -13.33 -8.31
CA GLY A 282 17.97 -12.95 -9.46
C GLY A 282 16.61 -12.32 -9.11
N LYS A 283 16.38 -12.00 -7.82
CA LYS A 283 15.12 -11.41 -7.32
C LYS A 283 15.32 -10.05 -6.64
N GLY A 284 16.41 -9.36 -6.97
CA GLY A 284 16.96 -8.22 -6.21
C GLY A 284 18.29 -8.58 -5.55
N THR A 285 19.04 -7.57 -5.10
CA THR A 285 20.34 -7.79 -4.45
C THR A 285 20.22 -7.59 -2.94
N GLY A 286 20.45 -8.67 -2.18
CA GLY A 286 20.44 -8.60 -0.72
C GLY A 286 21.60 -7.76 -0.16
N LYS A 287 21.29 -6.94 0.84
CA LYS A 287 22.23 -6.14 1.62
C LYS A 287 21.95 -6.33 3.11
N THR A 288 22.95 -6.13 3.96
CA THR A 288 22.71 -6.09 5.40
C THR A 288 21.97 -4.82 5.80
N THR A 289 21.34 -4.79 6.97
CA THR A 289 20.73 -3.57 7.51
C THR A 289 21.69 -2.38 7.54
N ALA A 290 22.94 -2.60 7.93
CA ALA A 290 23.94 -1.52 7.96
C ALA A 290 24.23 -0.98 6.55
N GLN A 291 24.35 -1.86 5.55
CA GLN A 291 24.54 -1.45 4.16
C GLN A 291 23.33 -0.70 3.61
N MET A 292 22.11 -1.17 3.89
CA MET A 292 20.87 -0.52 3.46
C MET A 292 20.67 0.88 4.04
N LYS A 293 21.37 1.22 5.13
CA LYS A 293 21.37 2.56 5.76
C LYS A 293 22.59 3.40 5.36
N THR A 294 23.44 2.90 4.48
CA THR A 294 24.67 3.58 4.04
C THR A 294 24.45 4.16 2.64
N LEU A 295 24.58 5.49 2.49
CA LEU A 295 24.40 6.19 1.22
C LEU A 295 25.20 5.58 0.06
N ALA A 296 26.48 5.22 0.30
CA ALA A 296 27.36 4.64 -0.71
C ALA A 296 26.83 3.34 -1.34
N THR A 297 25.98 2.59 -0.64
CA THR A 297 25.31 1.39 -1.19
C THR A 297 24.47 1.72 -2.43
N PHE A 298 23.96 2.95 -2.53
CA PHE A 298 23.08 3.40 -3.60
C PHE A 298 23.75 4.37 -4.58
N THR A 299 24.97 4.84 -4.28
CA THR A 299 25.67 5.84 -5.10
C THR A 299 27.02 5.38 -5.65
N ASP A 300 27.69 4.42 -5.00
CA ASP A 300 28.97 3.89 -5.47
C ASP A 300 28.75 2.67 -6.37
N THR A 301 29.01 2.81 -7.67
CA THR A 301 28.86 1.75 -8.68
C THR A 301 29.82 0.57 -8.49
N ALA A 302 30.78 0.64 -7.56
CA ALA A 302 31.51 -0.54 -7.10
C ALA A 302 30.63 -1.49 -6.26
N THR A 303 29.48 -1.01 -5.77
CA THR A 303 28.53 -1.81 -4.99
C THR A 303 27.91 -2.90 -5.87
N THR A 304 28.05 -4.16 -5.44
CA THR A 304 27.39 -5.29 -6.12
C THR A 304 25.89 -5.05 -6.25
N GLY A 305 25.35 -5.23 -7.45
CA GLY A 305 23.93 -5.00 -7.74
C GLY A 305 23.57 -3.56 -8.08
N LEU A 306 24.55 -2.64 -8.12
CA LEU A 306 24.38 -1.25 -8.57
C LEU A 306 25.17 -1.03 -9.86
N SER A 307 24.48 -0.75 -10.95
CA SER A 307 25.05 -0.41 -12.26
C SER A 307 25.08 1.10 -12.48
N THR A 308 24.10 1.82 -11.94
CA THR A 308 23.98 3.29 -12.00
C THR A 308 23.65 3.83 -10.62
N SER A 309 24.25 4.96 -10.24
CA SER A 309 23.90 5.66 -9.00
C SER A 309 22.41 6.03 -8.99
N TRP A 310 21.76 5.86 -7.85
CA TRP A 310 20.45 6.44 -7.60
C TRP A 310 20.55 7.98 -7.54
N ASP A 311 19.44 8.65 -7.86
CA ASP A 311 19.31 10.10 -7.81
C ASP A 311 18.95 10.57 -6.40
N PHE A 312 19.96 10.96 -5.62
CA PHE A 312 19.81 11.57 -4.30
C PHE A 312 19.70 13.11 -4.33
N ASP A 313 19.77 13.71 -5.53
CA ASP A 313 19.62 15.15 -5.73
C ASP A 313 18.15 15.55 -5.80
N THR A 314 17.31 14.71 -6.43
CA THR A 314 15.91 15.04 -6.70
C THR A 314 14.87 14.02 -6.25
N ILE A 315 15.24 12.74 -6.09
CA ILE A 315 14.26 11.66 -5.80
C ILE A 315 14.42 11.13 -4.39
N TRP A 316 15.63 10.74 -4.04
CA TRP A 316 15.94 10.10 -2.76
C TRP A 316 16.62 11.06 -1.79
N ASP A 317 16.45 10.80 -0.50
CA ASP A 317 17.33 11.28 0.56
C ASP A 317 17.64 10.11 1.52
N ILE A 318 18.62 10.25 2.39
CA ILE A 318 19.03 9.23 3.37
C ILE A 318 18.68 9.70 4.78
N ASP A 319 17.94 8.88 5.54
CA ASP A 319 17.52 9.22 6.91
C ASP A 319 18.68 9.10 7.92
N ASN A 320 19.63 10.03 7.88
CA ASN A 320 20.78 10.04 8.80
C ASN A 320 20.38 10.17 10.29
N THR A 321 19.15 10.60 10.55
CA THR A 321 18.59 10.81 11.89
C THR A 321 17.84 9.60 12.45
N SER A 322 17.49 8.63 11.60
CA SER A 322 16.61 7.50 11.92
C SER A 322 15.19 7.89 12.37
N THR A 323 14.70 9.07 12.02
CA THR A 323 13.39 9.59 12.45
C THR A 323 12.34 9.62 11.35
N ILE A 324 12.70 9.38 10.09
CA ILE A 324 11.80 9.48 8.93
C ILE A 324 11.45 8.08 8.42
N ASN A 325 12.47 7.28 8.13
CA ASN A 325 12.32 5.92 7.60
C ASN A 325 13.28 4.96 8.30
N SER A 326 13.40 5.09 9.63
CA SER A 326 14.22 4.20 10.47
C SER A 326 15.69 4.09 10.04
N GLY A 327 16.23 5.11 9.38
CA GLY A 327 17.62 5.13 8.90
C GLY A 327 17.82 4.72 7.44
N TYR A 328 16.78 4.25 6.76
CA TYR A 328 16.84 3.86 5.35
C TYR A 328 16.69 5.09 4.43
N PRO A 329 16.97 4.95 3.12
CA PRO A 329 16.58 5.96 2.14
C PRO A 329 15.09 6.29 2.24
N TYR A 330 14.67 7.47 1.79
CA TYR A 330 13.26 7.82 1.67
C TYR A 330 13.05 8.76 0.48
N LEU A 331 11.81 8.87 0.04
CA LEU A 331 11.43 9.73 -1.08
C LEU A 331 11.27 11.18 -0.59
N ARG A 332 11.82 12.14 -1.34
CA ARG A 332 11.72 13.58 -1.05
C ARG A 332 10.31 14.15 -1.23
#